data_AF-A0A0J7KJ96-F1
#
_entry.id   AF-A0A0J7KJ96-F1
#
_cell.length_a   1.000
_cell.length_b   1.000
_cell.length_c   1.000
_cell.angle_alpha   90.00
_cell.angle_beta   90.00
_cell.angle_gamma   90.00
#
_symmetry.space_group_name_H-M   'P 1'
#
loop_
_entity.id
_entity.type
_entity.pdbx_description
1 polymer ?
#
loop_
_entity_poly.entity_id
_entity_poly.type
_entity_poly.pdbx_seq_one_letter_code
_entity_poly.pdbx_strand_id
1 'polypeptide(L)'
;MKPSRQADSTSKWIANESDILANVPRQDHASSSTLLVDDRTTHHTLGIRWNRHSDRFVFSAPSLQNSDVMTKRSVLSFIARMFDPLGWLSPIIITAKVFMQELWAIRLDWDEELSSNLRSRWLNFRNQLDNVTTISIPRWFGTRASALAVELHGFSDASQSALAAVVFLRILNELDDIRVILVSAKTKVAPLKRMTIPRLELAAAVLVRQVLKIRDVLELHHVPTHL
;
A
#
# COMPACT_ATOMS: atom_id res chain seq x y z
N MET A 1 12.74 -19.73 0.17
CA MET A 1 11.67 -18.86 0.68
C MET A 1 11.04 -19.55 1.88
N LYS A 2 11.14 -19.00 3.09
CA LYS A 2 10.72 -19.66 4.32
C LYS A 2 9.19 -19.57 4.50
N PRO A 3 8.51 -20.65 4.92
CA PRO A 3 7.09 -20.63 5.24
C PRO A 3 6.81 -19.82 6.51
N SER A 4 5.81 -18.93 6.47
CA SER A 4 5.36 -18.13 7.61
C SER A 4 4.34 -18.90 8.46
N ARG A 5 4.58 -19.02 9.77
CA ARG A 5 3.71 -19.70 10.75
C ARG A 5 2.69 -18.74 11.38
N GLN A 6 1.49 -19.22 11.66
CA GLN A 6 0.45 -18.55 12.44
C GLN A 6 0.10 -19.44 13.67
N ALA A 7 -0.10 -18.87 14.86
CA ALA A 7 -0.30 -19.61 16.11
C ALA A 7 -1.80 -19.92 16.39
N ASP A 8 -2.07 -21.22 16.62
CA ASP A 8 -3.23 -21.98 17.17
C ASP A 8 -4.68 -21.57 16.85
N SER A 9 -5.55 -22.38 16.21
CA SER A 9 -5.62 -23.84 16.05
C SER A 9 -5.68 -24.29 14.57
N THR A 10 -4.86 -25.29 14.21
CA THR A 10 -4.60 -25.81 12.84
C THR A 10 -4.07 -24.76 11.85
N SER A 11 -2.78 -24.47 11.94
CA SER A 11 -2.06 -23.60 11.00
C SER A 11 -2.02 -24.25 9.61
N LYS A 12 -2.93 -23.84 8.74
CA LYS A 12 -2.99 -24.35 7.36
C LYS A 12 -1.89 -23.74 6.49
N TRP A 13 -1.12 -24.59 5.85
CA TRP A 13 -0.01 -24.30 4.94
C TRP A 13 -0.48 -23.93 3.55
N ILE A 14 0.30 -23.09 2.91
CA ILE A 14 -0.01 -22.45 1.64
C ILE A 14 1.28 -22.07 0.93
N ALA A 15 1.33 -22.35 -0.37
CA ALA A 15 2.47 -22.06 -1.22
C ALA A 15 1.97 -21.57 -2.58
N ASN A 16 2.79 -20.89 -3.36
CA ASN A 16 2.52 -20.64 -4.77
C ASN A 16 2.74 -21.90 -5.63
N GLU A 17 3.72 -22.72 -5.27
CA GLU A 17 4.02 -24.00 -5.94
C GLU A 17 3.48 -25.19 -5.15
N SER A 18 2.81 -26.14 -5.83
CA SER A 18 2.24 -27.33 -5.19
C SER A 18 3.30 -28.26 -4.61
N ASP A 19 4.46 -28.34 -5.25
CA ASP A 19 5.52 -29.30 -4.89
C ASP A 19 6.13 -28.98 -3.54
N ILE A 20 6.11 -27.70 -3.13
CA ILE A 20 6.53 -27.25 -1.79
C ILE A 20 5.64 -27.86 -0.69
N LEU A 21 4.39 -28.19 -1.01
CA LEU A 21 3.44 -28.80 -0.09
C LEU A 21 3.42 -30.33 -0.16
N ALA A 22 4.28 -30.96 -0.98
CA ALA A 22 4.27 -32.42 -1.17
C ALA A 22 4.47 -33.19 0.14
N ASN A 23 5.26 -32.65 1.07
CA ASN A 23 5.55 -33.25 2.37
C ASN A 23 4.62 -32.77 3.50
N VAL A 24 3.60 -31.95 3.19
CA VAL A 24 2.65 -31.45 4.18
C VAL A 24 1.34 -32.25 4.09
N PRO A 25 0.78 -32.75 5.19
CA PRO A 25 -0.51 -33.44 5.19
C PRO A 25 -1.61 -32.56 4.57
N ARG A 26 -2.46 -33.15 3.70
CA ARG A 26 -3.53 -32.40 3.00
C ARG A 26 -4.52 -31.71 3.94
N GLN A 27 -4.76 -32.28 5.12
CA GLN A 27 -5.61 -31.70 6.17
C GLN A 27 -5.08 -30.35 6.68
N ASP A 28 -3.77 -30.17 6.59
CA ASP A 28 -3.07 -28.94 6.98
C ASP A 28 -2.88 -28.02 5.78
N HIS A 29 -3.50 -28.26 4.61
CA HIS A 29 -3.44 -27.32 3.48
C HIS A 29 -4.53 -26.26 3.60
N ALA A 30 -4.21 -25.03 3.23
CA ALA A 30 -5.16 -23.93 3.17
C ALA A 30 -6.16 -24.18 2.04
N SER A 31 -7.45 -24.15 2.39
CA SER A 31 -8.54 -24.36 1.43
C SER A 31 -8.77 -23.15 0.51
N SER A 32 -8.38 -21.95 0.97
CA SER A 32 -8.48 -20.71 0.20
C SER A 32 -7.23 -20.52 -0.67
N SER A 33 -7.45 -20.09 -1.91
CA SER A 33 -6.38 -19.67 -2.84
C SER A 33 -5.77 -18.31 -2.48
N THR A 34 -6.43 -17.55 -1.60
CA THR A 34 -6.00 -16.23 -1.15
C THR A 34 -5.79 -16.18 0.36
N LEU A 35 -4.79 -15.40 0.77
CA LEU A 35 -4.48 -15.16 2.18
C LEU A 35 -4.52 -13.68 2.49
N LEU A 36 -5.17 -13.34 3.60
CA LEU A 36 -5.08 -12.01 4.15
C LEU A 36 -3.65 -11.79 4.66
N VAL A 37 -3.04 -10.67 4.29
CA VAL A 37 -1.70 -10.29 4.73
C VAL A 37 -1.72 -9.67 6.15
N ASP A 38 -2.91 -9.32 6.67
CA ASP A 38 -3.10 -8.69 7.98
C ASP A 38 -3.87 -9.59 8.96
N ASP A 39 -3.74 -9.29 10.25
CA ASP A 39 -4.31 -10.06 11.36
C ASP A 39 -5.85 -9.89 11.44
N ARG A 40 -6.53 -10.98 11.81
CA ARG A 40 -7.97 -11.23 11.58
C ARG A 40 -8.92 -10.37 12.44
N THR A 41 -8.42 -9.38 13.18
CA THR A 41 -9.18 -8.65 14.20
C THR A 41 -9.72 -7.30 13.72
N THR A 42 -9.29 -6.81 12.54
CA THR A 42 -9.72 -5.50 12.02
C THR A 42 -10.37 -5.59 10.64
N HIS A 43 -11.55 -4.97 10.49
CA HIS A 43 -12.23 -4.82 9.20
C HIS A 43 -11.54 -3.75 8.34
N HIS A 44 -10.58 -4.14 7.50
CA HIS A 44 -9.89 -3.22 6.60
C HIS A 44 -10.76 -2.81 5.40
N THR A 45 -10.68 -1.54 5.03
CA THR A 45 -11.41 -0.94 3.91
C THR A 45 -10.76 -1.27 2.55
N LEU A 46 -9.44 -1.54 2.51
CA LEU A 46 -8.69 -1.84 1.27
C LEU A 46 -7.83 -3.11 1.38
N GLY A 47 -8.30 -4.10 2.16
CA GLY A 47 -7.49 -5.24 2.62
C GLY A 47 -6.58 -5.87 1.56
N ILE A 48 -5.33 -6.11 1.94
CA ILE A 48 -4.30 -6.74 1.09
C ILE A 48 -4.39 -8.25 1.19
N ARG A 49 -4.44 -8.91 0.04
CA ARG A 49 -4.48 -10.36 -0.08
C ARG A 49 -3.34 -10.85 -0.95
N TRP A 50 -2.72 -11.96 -0.59
CA TRP A 50 -1.82 -12.68 -1.48
C TRP A 50 -2.59 -13.79 -2.21
N ASN A 51 -2.56 -13.77 -3.55
CA ASN A 51 -3.07 -14.84 -4.39
C ASN A 51 -1.93 -15.80 -4.73
N ARG A 52 -2.07 -17.05 -4.30
CA ARG A 52 -1.01 -18.05 -4.44
C ARG A 52 -0.78 -18.50 -5.88
N HIS A 53 -1.83 -18.55 -6.70
CA HIS A 53 -1.74 -19.07 -8.07
C HIS A 53 -1.01 -18.11 -9.00
N SER A 54 -1.26 -16.81 -8.85
CA SER A 54 -0.57 -15.79 -9.66
C SER A 54 0.70 -15.25 -9.00
N ASP A 55 0.92 -15.57 -7.73
CA ASP A 55 1.97 -15.02 -6.88
C ASP A 55 1.97 -13.48 -6.80
N ARG A 56 0.78 -12.90 -6.59
CA ARG A 56 0.57 -11.45 -6.57
C ARG A 56 -0.18 -11.01 -5.32
N PHE A 57 0.13 -9.81 -4.86
CA PHE A 57 -0.74 -9.06 -3.97
C PHE A 57 -1.90 -8.48 -4.78
N VAL A 58 -3.10 -8.65 -4.25
CA VAL A 58 -4.36 -8.13 -4.79
C VAL A 58 -5.11 -7.43 -3.67
N PHE A 59 -5.98 -6.50 -4.03
CA PHE A 59 -6.67 -5.65 -3.07
C PHE A 59 -8.19 -5.90 -3.13
N SER A 60 -8.87 -5.64 -2.02
CA SER A 60 -10.33 -5.71 -1.95
C SER A 60 -10.93 -4.32 -1.92
N ALA A 61 -12.04 -4.14 -2.61
CA ALA A 61 -12.90 -2.98 -2.42
C ALA A 61 -13.59 -3.05 -1.05
N PRO A 62 -13.84 -1.90 -0.40
CA PRO A 62 -14.62 -1.88 0.83
C PRO A 62 -16.08 -2.21 0.57
N SER A 63 -16.72 -2.87 1.54
CA SER A 63 -18.18 -2.95 1.53
C SER A 63 -18.76 -1.57 1.81
N LEU A 64 -19.33 -0.95 0.77
CA LEU A 64 -19.95 0.36 0.88
C LEU A 64 -21.37 0.20 1.43
N GLN A 65 -21.57 0.44 2.72
CA GLN A 65 -22.92 0.65 3.24
C GLN A 65 -23.39 2.05 2.81
N ASN A 66 -24.47 2.09 2.05
CA ASN A 66 -25.07 3.32 1.50
C ASN A 66 -25.94 4.07 2.52
N SER A 67 -26.26 3.45 3.65
CA SER A 67 -27.21 3.97 4.65
C SER A 67 -26.58 4.81 5.76
N ASP A 68 -25.26 4.99 5.79
CA ASP A 68 -24.61 5.76 6.85
C ASP A 68 -24.69 7.26 6.59
N VAL A 69 -25.11 7.98 7.62
CA VAL A 69 -24.92 9.44 7.71
C VAL A 69 -23.43 9.74 7.52
N MET A 70 -23.13 10.56 6.52
CA MET A 70 -21.76 10.92 6.20
C MET A 70 -21.36 12.12 7.05
N THR A 71 -20.57 11.85 8.09
CA THR A 71 -20.03 12.86 9.00
C THR A 71 -18.51 12.86 8.91
N LYS A 72 -17.88 13.89 9.48
CA LYS A 72 -16.42 13.93 9.61
C LYS A 72 -15.86 12.70 10.33
N ARG A 73 -16.56 12.23 11.38
CA ARG A 73 -16.19 11.02 12.13
C ARG A 73 -16.23 9.78 11.25
N SER A 74 -17.29 9.60 10.45
CA SER A 74 -17.39 8.42 9.59
C SER A 74 -16.36 8.44 8.45
N VAL A 75 -16.04 9.61 7.90
CA VAL A 75 -14.93 9.80 6.93
C VAL A 75 -13.60 9.40 7.57
N LEU A 76 -13.27 9.90 8.76
CA LEU A 76 -12.02 9.56 9.43
C LEU A 76 -11.93 8.06 9.75
N SER A 77 -13.01 7.48 10.27
CA SER A 77 -13.11 6.04 10.55
C SER A 77 -12.88 5.20 9.29
N PHE A 78 -13.42 5.63 8.15
CA PHE A 78 -13.19 4.98 6.87
C PHE A 78 -11.72 5.05 6.44
N ILE A 79 -11.08 6.23 6.54
CA ILE A 79 -9.66 6.42 6.19
C ILE A 79 -8.75 5.59 7.11
N ALA A 80 -9.04 5.54 8.41
CA ALA A 80 -8.24 4.79 9.39
C ALA A 80 -8.22 3.27 9.10
N ARG A 81 -9.26 2.75 8.44
CA ARG A 81 -9.35 1.34 8.02
C ARG A 81 -8.64 1.05 6.70
N MET A 82 -8.13 2.06 5.99
CA MET A 82 -7.32 1.86 4.79
C MET A 82 -5.91 1.44 5.18
N PHE A 83 -5.66 0.14 5.17
CA PHE A 83 -4.35 -0.42 5.49
C PHE A 83 -3.50 -0.58 4.22
N ASP A 84 -2.32 0.03 4.24
CA ASP A 84 -1.33 -0.04 3.16
C ASP A 84 0.09 0.12 3.74
N PRO A 85 0.72 -0.98 4.18
CA PRO A 85 1.98 -0.95 4.93
C PRO A 85 3.17 -0.53 4.06
N LEU A 86 3.09 -0.79 2.75
CA LEU A 86 4.16 -0.48 1.80
C LEU A 86 3.86 0.75 0.94
N GLY A 87 2.63 1.26 0.96
CA GLY A 87 2.25 2.47 0.25
C GLY A 87 1.85 2.24 -1.21
N TRP A 88 1.52 1.02 -1.64
CA TRP A 88 1.15 0.77 -3.03
C TRP A 88 -0.14 1.47 -3.46
N LEU A 89 -1.03 1.74 -2.51
CA LEU A 89 -2.28 2.48 -2.69
C LEU A 89 -2.14 3.95 -2.25
N SER A 90 -0.92 4.44 -2.03
CA SER A 90 -0.66 5.82 -1.60
C SER A 90 -1.41 6.89 -2.42
N PRO A 91 -1.54 6.81 -3.76
CA PRO A 91 -2.28 7.80 -4.55
C PRO A 91 -3.80 7.85 -4.21
N ILE A 92 -4.37 6.72 -3.83
CA ILE A 92 -5.78 6.62 -3.43
C ILE A 92 -5.95 7.14 -2.01
N ILE A 93 -5.09 6.66 -1.09
CA ILE A 93 -5.18 7.01 0.33
C ILE A 93 -4.91 8.50 0.56
N ILE A 94 -3.97 9.10 -0.18
CA ILE A 94 -3.66 10.53 -0.04
C ILE A 94 -4.84 11.40 -0.45
N THR A 95 -5.60 11.00 -1.47
CA THR A 95 -6.82 11.71 -1.91
C THR A 95 -7.84 11.77 -0.77
N ALA A 96 -8.04 10.65 -0.06
CA ALA A 96 -8.92 10.61 1.11
C ALA A 96 -8.39 11.48 2.27
N LYS A 97 -7.08 11.45 2.52
CA LYS A 97 -6.44 12.26 3.58
C LYS A 97 -6.50 13.77 3.28
N VAL A 98 -6.37 14.18 2.02
CA VAL A 98 -6.56 15.57 1.58
C VAL A 98 -8.01 16.01 1.80
N PHE A 99 -8.99 15.16 1.45
CA PHE A 99 -10.40 15.43 1.75
C PHE A 99 -10.63 15.59 3.26
N MET A 100 -10.03 14.72 4.09
CA MET A 100 -10.11 14.88 5.54
C MET A 100 -9.52 16.22 6.02
N GLN A 101 -8.39 16.64 5.47
CA GLN A 101 -7.79 17.93 5.78
C GLN A 101 -8.72 19.11 5.42
N GLU A 102 -9.45 19.02 4.31
CA GLU A 102 -10.46 20.02 3.93
C GLU A 102 -11.57 20.12 4.98
N LEU A 103 -12.09 18.99 5.49
CA LEU A 103 -13.09 18.97 6.57
C LEU A 103 -12.56 19.62 7.86
N TRP A 104 -11.27 19.43 8.17
CA TRP A 104 -10.62 20.12 9.29
C TRP A 104 -10.51 21.63 9.04
N ALA A 105 -10.16 22.04 7.82
CA ALA A 105 -9.97 23.44 7.47
C ALA A 105 -11.27 24.25 7.58
N ILE A 106 -12.41 23.67 7.18
CA ILE A 106 -13.73 24.31 7.29
C ILE A 106 -14.32 24.21 8.71
N ARG A 107 -13.61 23.59 9.66
CA ARG A 107 -14.04 23.40 11.05
C ARG A 107 -15.36 22.65 11.20
N LEU A 108 -15.63 21.69 10.32
CA LEU A 108 -16.79 20.81 10.43
C LEU A 108 -16.74 20.02 11.75
N ASP A 109 -17.85 19.94 12.45
CA ASP A 109 -17.94 19.16 13.69
C ASP A 109 -17.90 17.65 13.43
N TRP A 110 -17.61 16.87 14.47
CA TRP A 110 -17.38 15.43 14.33
C TRP A 110 -18.59 14.67 13.78
N ASP A 111 -19.76 14.99 14.31
CA ASP A 111 -21.03 14.31 14.02
C ASP A 111 -21.96 15.18 13.15
N GLU A 112 -21.45 16.30 12.64
CA GLU A 112 -22.12 17.13 11.65
C GLU A 112 -22.08 16.46 10.28
N GLU A 113 -23.20 16.54 9.56
CA GLU A 113 -23.33 15.97 8.22
C GLU A 113 -22.54 16.75 7.18
N LEU A 114 -21.95 16.02 6.23
CA LEU A 114 -21.34 16.62 5.05
C LEU A 114 -22.40 17.38 4.23
N SER A 115 -22.06 18.61 3.83
CA SER A 115 -22.86 19.35 2.85
C SER A 115 -23.01 18.56 1.54
N SER A 116 -24.06 18.86 0.77
CA SER A 116 -24.38 18.13 -0.47
C SER A 116 -23.20 18.00 -1.43
N ASN A 117 -22.40 19.06 -1.57
CA ASN A 117 -21.19 19.07 -2.39
C ASN A 117 -20.10 18.13 -1.85
N LEU A 118 -19.78 18.22 -0.55
CA LEU A 118 -18.77 17.37 0.09
C LEU A 118 -19.19 15.89 0.08
N ARG A 119 -20.47 15.63 0.34
CA ARG A 119 -21.06 14.29 0.28
C ARG A 119 -20.92 13.69 -1.11
N SER A 120 -21.26 14.46 -2.16
CA SER A 120 -21.16 14.00 -3.55
C SER A 120 -19.71 13.67 -3.94
N ARG A 121 -18.74 14.51 -3.56
CA ARG A 121 -17.31 14.26 -3.78
C ARG A 121 -16.82 13.02 -3.04
N TRP A 122 -17.23 12.84 -1.78
CA TRP A 122 -16.86 11.68 -0.97
C TRP A 122 -17.45 10.38 -1.51
N LEU A 123 -18.72 10.40 -1.94
CA LEU A 123 -19.38 9.27 -2.59
C LEU A 123 -18.69 8.90 -3.90
N ASN A 124 -18.35 9.88 -4.74
CA ASN A 124 -17.62 9.63 -5.98
C ASN A 124 -16.26 8.95 -5.69
N PHE A 125 -15.50 9.45 -4.71
CA PHE A 125 -14.26 8.81 -4.27
C PHE A 125 -14.50 7.37 -3.81
N ARG A 126 -15.52 7.13 -2.96
CA ARG A 126 -15.85 5.78 -2.46
C ARG A 126 -16.21 4.81 -3.60
N ASN A 127 -17.01 5.26 -4.56
CA ASN A 127 -17.42 4.44 -5.72
C ASN A 127 -16.22 4.07 -6.61
N GLN A 128 -15.23 4.95 -6.71
CA GLN A 128 -14.01 4.65 -7.47
C GLN A 128 -13.13 3.58 -6.80
N LEU A 129 -13.33 3.26 -5.52
CA LEU A 129 -12.54 2.25 -4.82
C LEU A 129 -12.79 0.84 -5.33
N ASP A 130 -13.89 0.59 -6.04
CA ASP A 130 -14.12 -0.70 -6.70
C ASP A 130 -13.01 -1.02 -7.71
N ASN A 131 -12.43 0.01 -8.34
CA ASN A 131 -11.32 -0.13 -9.29
C ASN A 131 -10.03 -0.61 -8.63
N VAL A 132 -9.89 -0.53 -7.30
CA VAL A 132 -8.70 -1.01 -6.59
C VAL A 132 -8.52 -2.52 -6.74
N THR A 133 -9.59 -3.26 -7.00
CA THR A 133 -9.55 -4.71 -7.28
C THR A 133 -8.79 -5.06 -8.57
N THR A 134 -8.65 -4.10 -9.50
CA THR A 134 -7.89 -4.28 -10.74
C THR A 134 -6.37 -4.16 -10.52
N ILE A 135 -5.96 -3.57 -9.40
CA ILE A 135 -4.55 -3.38 -9.06
C ILE A 135 -4.00 -4.72 -8.55
N SER A 136 -2.87 -5.14 -9.13
CA SER A 136 -2.14 -6.29 -8.63
C SER A 136 -0.64 -6.05 -8.68
N ILE A 137 0.06 -6.40 -7.61
CA ILE A 137 1.49 -6.18 -7.46
C ILE A 137 2.18 -7.54 -7.38
N PRO A 138 3.20 -7.84 -8.21
CA PRO A 138 3.98 -9.08 -8.08
C PRO A 138 4.60 -9.16 -6.69
N ARG A 139 4.47 -10.31 -6.01
CA ARG A 139 5.10 -10.49 -4.68
C ARG A 139 6.62 -10.58 -4.80
N TRP A 140 7.10 -11.28 -5.82
CA TRP A 140 8.52 -11.43 -6.09
C TRP A 140 9.03 -10.31 -6.99
N PHE A 141 10.14 -9.70 -6.60
CA PHE A 141 10.78 -8.64 -7.36
C PHE A 141 11.54 -9.12 -8.60
N GLY A 142 11.71 -10.43 -8.81
CA GLY A 142 12.45 -10.93 -9.98
C GLY A 142 13.97 -10.92 -9.80
N THR A 143 14.47 -10.70 -8.58
CA THR A 143 15.90 -10.80 -8.26
C THR A 143 16.37 -12.25 -8.43
N ARG A 144 17.40 -12.46 -9.26
CA ARG A 144 18.07 -13.74 -9.48
C ARG A 144 19.56 -13.60 -9.20
N ALA A 145 20.23 -14.72 -8.89
CA ALA A 145 21.70 -14.72 -8.73
C ALA A 145 22.42 -14.29 -10.03
N SER A 146 21.78 -14.48 -11.17
CA SER A 146 22.25 -14.05 -12.49
C SER A 146 21.97 -12.57 -12.81
N ALA A 147 21.39 -11.78 -11.89
CA ALA A 147 21.19 -10.36 -12.16
C ALA A 147 22.55 -9.66 -12.32
N LEU A 148 22.75 -8.97 -13.43
CA LEU A 148 23.98 -8.22 -13.72
C LEU A 148 24.12 -7.00 -12.81
N ALA A 149 23.00 -6.35 -12.50
CA ALA A 149 22.95 -5.23 -11.57
C ALA A 149 21.62 -5.16 -10.83
N VAL A 150 21.67 -4.71 -9.58
CA VAL A 150 20.50 -4.38 -8.77
C VAL A 150 20.78 -3.02 -8.15
N GLU A 151 19.81 -2.11 -8.22
CA GLU A 151 19.93 -0.73 -7.75
C GLU A 151 18.64 -0.29 -7.04
N LEU A 152 18.79 0.56 -6.02
CA LEU A 152 17.67 1.23 -5.36
C LEU A 152 17.60 2.69 -5.83
N HIS A 153 16.40 3.13 -6.22
CA HIS A 153 16.16 4.48 -6.71
C HIS A 153 15.04 5.12 -5.89
N GLY A 154 15.39 6.10 -5.07
CA GLY A 154 14.46 6.94 -4.34
C GLY A 154 14.10 8.17 -5.16
N PHE A 155 12.82 8.53 -5.17
CA PHE A 155 12.35 9.79 -5.73
C PHE A 155 11.43 10.46 -4.72
N SER A 156 11.39 11.78 -4.75
CA SER A 156 10.40 12.57 -4.02
C SER A 156 9.83 13.69 -4.87
N ASP A 157 8.58 14.02 -4.60
CA ASP A 157 7.91 15.15 -5.21
C ASP A 157 6.95 15.80 -4.20
N ALA A 158 6.59 17.05 -4.46
CA ALA A 158 5.77 17.85 -3.58
C ALA A 158 4.83 18.79 -4.34
N SER A 159 3.61 18.88 -3.82
CA SER A 159 2.60 19.85 -4.25
C SER A 159 2.05 20.61 -3.04
N GLN A 160 1.23 21.63 -3.29
CA GLN A 160 0.49 22.32 -2.23
C GLN A 160 -0.52 21.41 -1.50
N SER A 161 -0.82 20.23 -2.04
CA SER A 161 -1.78 19.28 -1.45
C SER A 161 -1.08 18.18 -0.67
N ALA A 162 0.05 17.67 -1.18
CA ALA A 162 0.73 16.52 -0.60
C ALA A 162 2.22 16.44 -0.98
N LEU A 163 2.95 15.75 -0.13
CA LEU A 163 4.35 15.33 -0.29
C LEU A 163 4.35 13.82 -0.56
N ALA A 164 5.22 13.36 -1.46
CA ALA A 164 5.36 11.95 -1.78
C ALA A 164 6.84 11.57 -1.88
N ALA A 165 7.13 10.33 -1.50
CA ALA A 165 8.38 9.66 -1.83
C ALA A 165 8.11 8.22 -2.24
N VAL A 166 8.86 7.74 -3.21
CA VAL A 166 8.77 6.39 -3.74
C VAL A 166 10.17 5.78 -3.80
N VAL A 167 10.24 4.47 -3.62
CA VAL A 167 11.47 3.70 -3.77
C VAL A 167 11.22 2.61 -4.78
N PHE A 168 11.99 2.65 -5.85
CA PHE A 168 12.02 1.64 -6.90
C PHE A 168 13.25 0.74 -6.74
N LEU A 169 13.06 -0.53 -7.10
CA LEU A 169 14.15 -1.47 -7.34
C LEU A 169 14.32 -1.59 -8.86
N ARG A 170 15.52 -1.30 -9.34
CA ARG A 170 15.92 -1.52 -10.73
C ARG A 170 16.80 -2.77 -10.78
N ILE A 171 16.48 -3.69 -11.70
CA ILE A 171 17.21 -4.94 -11.90
C ILE A 171 17.57 -5.04 -13.38
N LEU A 172 18.86 -5.22 -13.67
CA LEU A 172 19.37 -5.55 -14.99
C LEU A 172 19.66 -7.05 -15.05
N ASN A 173 19.10 -7.76 -16.03
CA ASN A 173 19.34 -9.18 -16.22
C ASN A 173 20.39 -9.46 -17.31
N GLU A 174 20.80 -10.73 -17.46
CA GLU A 174 21.82 -11.15 -18.45
C GLU A 174 21.40 -10.94 -19.92
N LEU A 175 20.11 -10.75 -20.16
CA LEU A 175 19.55 -10.47 -21.48
C LEU A 175 19.49 -8.96 -21.78
N ASP A 176 20.15 -8.14 -20.94
CA ASP A 176 20.14 -6.68 -21.00
C ASP A 176 18.74 -6.05 -20.83
N ASP A 177 17.79 -6.80 -20.26
CA ASP A 177 16.45 -6.33 -19.97
C ASP A 177 16.35 -5.73 -18.55
N ILE A 178 15.75 -4.54 -18.49
CA ILE A 178 15.65 -3.72 -17.28
C ILE A 178 14.24 -3.85 -16.70
N ARG A 179 14.17 -4.35 -15.47
CA ARG A 179 12.94 -4.38 -14.69
C ARG A 179 12.98 -3.31 -13.60
N VAL A 180 11.94 -2.47 -13.55
CA VAL A 180 11.75 -1.47 -12.48
C VAL A 180 10.48 -1.79 -11.71
N ILE A 181 10.58 -1.86 -10.37
CA ILE A 181 9.47 -2.25 -9.51
C ILE A 181 9.34 -1.28 -8.35
N LEU A 182 8.11 -0.81 -8.10
CA LEU A 182 7.79 -0.04 -6.90
C LEU A 182 7.89 -0.95 -5.67
N VAL A 183 8.87 -0.70 -4.81
CA VAL A 183 9.05 -1.43 -3.55
C VAL A 183 8.14 -0.84 -2.49
N SER A 184 8.18 0.49 -2.34
CA SER A 184 7.40 1.19 -1.34
C SER A 184 7.17 2.65 -1.75
N ALA A 185 6.06 3.20 -1.29
CA ALA A 185 5.78 4.63 -1.34
C ALA A 185 5.36 5.15 0.03
N LYS A 186 5.49 6.45 0.20
CA LYS A 186 5.05 7.15 1.40
C LYS A 186 4.56 8.53 1.04
N THR A 187 3.38 8.86 1.52
CA THR A 187 2.76 10.16 1.30
C THR A 187 2.42 10.84 2.62
N LYS A 188 2.43 12.17 2.58
CA LYS A 188 2.01 13.03 3.69
C LYS A 188 1.22 14.20 3.13
N VAL A 189 0.09 14.52 3.75
CA VAL A 189 -0.67 15.73 3.37
C VAL A 189 0.18 16.95 3.67
N ALA A 190 0.22 17.91 2.75
CA ALA A 190 0.95 19.16 2.94
C ALA A 190 0.33 19.95 4.10
N PRO A 191 1.10 20.74 4.86
CA PRO A 191 0.54 21.55 5.94
C PRO A 191 -0.48 22.57 5.44
N LEU A 192 -1.55 22.82 6.21
CA LEU A 192 -2.52 23.89 5.91
C LEU A 192 -1.87 25.28 5.87
N LYS A 193 -0.82 25.48 6.67
CA LYS A 193 0.02 26.67 6.58
C LYS A 193 0.76 26.63 5.25
N ARG A 194 0.44 27.56 4.35
CA ARG A 194 1.09 27.66 3.03
C ARG A 194 2.62 27.71 3.19
N MET A 195 3.27 26.83 2.44
CA MET A 195 4.72 26.76 2.30
C MET A 195 5.07 26.91 0.82
N THR A 196 6.27 27.40 0.54
CA THR A 196 6.78 27.46 -0.85
C THR A 196 7.02 26.04 -1.37
N ILE A 197 6.87 25.84 -2.68
CA ILE A 197 7.13 24.54 -3.32
C ILE A 197 8.53 24.02 -2.98
N PRO A 198 9.63 24.81 -3.06
CA PRO A 198 10.96 24.31 -2.70
C PRO A 198 11.09 23.80 -1.25
N ARG A 199 10.35 24.39 -0.30
CA ARG A 199 10.35 23.89 1.10
C ARG A 199 9.58 22.59 1.24
N LEU A 200 8.51 22.43 0.45
CA LEU A 200 7.76 21.19 0.39
C LEU A 200 8.59 20.09 -0.27
N GLU A 201 9.26 20.37 -1.39
CA GLU A 201 10.20 19.43 -2.04
C GLU A 201 11.30 18.96 -1.08
N LEU A 202 11.92 19.88 -0.33
CA LEU A 202 12.89 19.53 0.71
C LEU A 202 12.27 18.65 1.80
N ALA A 203 11.02 18.89 2.20
CA ALA A 203 10.33 18.05 3.16
C ALA A 203 9.96 16.67 2.59
N ALA A 204 9.65 16.58 1.30
CA ALA A 204 9.41 15.32 0.59
C ALA A 204 10.70 14.49 0.48
N ALA A 205 11.85 15.13 0.25
CA ALA A 205 13.16 14.47 0.22
C ALA A 205 13.46 13.71 1.54
N VAL A 206 13.01 14.24 2.69
CA VAL A 206 13.13 13.55 3.99
C VAL A 206 12.33 12.25 4.03
N LEU A 207 11.21 12.15 3.29
CA LEU A 207 10.43 10.91 3.20
C LEU A 207 11.20 9.79 2.47
N VAL A 208 12.10 10.14 1.53
CA VAL A 208 12.93 9.17 0.78
C VAL A 208 13.84 8.37 1.72
N ARG A 209 14.13 8.88 2.93
CA ARG A 209 14.89 8.15 3.97
C ARG A 209 14.35 6.74 4.25
N GLN A 210 13.08 6.45 3.93
CA GLN A 210 12.52 5.10 3.97
C GLN A 210 13.35 4.06 3.19
N VAL A 211 14.10 4.48 2.17
CA VAL A 211 15.04 3.64 1.41
C VAL A 211 16.03 2.91 2.30
N LEU A 212 16.48 3.52 3.40
CA LEU A 212 17.43 2.90 4.33
C LEU A 212 16.79 1.68 5.02
N LYS A 213 15.53 1.81 5.46
CA LYS A 213 14.79 0.70 6.06
C LYS A 213 14.55 -0.41 5.04
N ILE A 214 14.24 -0.05 3.79
CA ILE A 214 14.04 -1.02 2.72
C ILE A 214 15.33 -1.77 2.42
N ARG A 215 16.46 -1.07 2.34
CA ARG A 215 17.78 -1.65 2.14
C ARG A 215 18.09 -2.69 3.22
N ASP A 216 17.82 -2.35 4.48
CA ASP A 216 18.10 -3.25 5.60
C ASP A 216 17.17 -4.48 5.61
N VAL A 217 15.87 -4.28 5.35
CA VAL A 217 14.88 -5.38 5.33
C VAL A 217 15.11 -6.35 4.16
N LEU A 218 15.56 -5.83 3.01
CA LEU A 218 15.84 -6.65 1.83
C LEU A 218 17.29 -7.16 1.79
N GLU A 219 18.09 -6.89 2.83
CA GLU A 219 19.51 -7.28 2.92
C GLU A 219 20.36 -6.75 1.74
N LEU A 220 19.98 -5.60 1.17
CA LEU A 220 20.62 -4.99 0.01
C LEU A 220 21.74 -4.00 0.39
N HIS A 221 22.53 -4.31 1.40
CA HIS A 221 23.50 -3.37 1.99
C HIS A 221 24.58 -2.87 1.01
N HIS A 222 24.91 -3.68 -0.01
CA HIS A 222 25.93 -3.39 -1.01
C HIS A 222 25.35 -2.86 -2.33
N VAL A 223 24.03 -2.69 -2.41
CA VAL A 223 23.36 -2.24 -3.63
C VAL A 223 23.50 -0.72 -3.79
N PRO A 224 23.92 -0.23 -4.97
CA PRO A 224 23.92 1.20 -5.28
C PRO A 224 22.55 1.83 -5.01
N THR A 225 22.55 2.98 -4.34
CA THR A 225 21.34 3.71 -3.97
C THR A 225 21.41 5.12 -4.53
N HIS A 226 20.41 5.49 -5.33
CA HIS A 226 20.25 6.80 -5.96
C HIS A 226 19.04 7.51 -5.35
N LEU A 227 19.14 8.82 -5.06
CA LEU A 227 18.12 9.64 -4.39
C LEU A 227 17.91 10.96 -5.13
#